data_AF-D7L9S2-F1
#
_entry.id   AF-D7L9S2-F1
#
_cell.length_a   1.000
_cell.length_b   1.000
_cell.length_c   1.000
_cell.angle_alpha   90.00
_cell.angle_beta   90.00
_cell.angle_gamma   90.00
#
_symmetry.space_group_name_H-M   'P 1'
#
loop_
_entity.id
_entity.type
_entity.pdbx_description
1 polymer ?
#
loop_
_entity_poly.entity_id
_entity_poly.type
_entity_poly.pdbx_seq_one_letter_code
_entity_poly.pdbx_strand_id
1 'polypeptide(L)'
;MVSSPPSSTVKGCWHSLFMHHQKCVLVDTHDVGNNCKVTAFIGGIDLCDGRYDTPDLETVFKDDFHNPTFPAGTKDPKQPWHDLH
;
A
#
# COMPACT_ATOMS: atom_id res chain seq x y z
N MET A 1 48.93 -16.23 13.15
CA MET A 1 48.02 -15.75 12.10
C MET A 1 46.62 -16.23 12.46
N VAL A 2 45.84 -15.41 13.14
CA VAL A 2 44.39 -15.66 13.30
C VAL A 2 43.72 -14.72 12.31
N SER A 3 43.14 -15.30 11.27
CA SER A 3 42.32 -14.57 10.31
C SER A 3 41.00 -14.19 10.97
N SER A 4 40.80 -12.90 11.22
CA SER A 4 39.52 -12.34 11.63
C SER A 4 38.45 -12.61 10.56
N PRO A 5 37.20 -12.92 10.92
CA PRO A 5 36.13 -13.14 9.95
C PRO A 5 35.75 -11.82 9.26
N PRO A 6 35.33 -11.85 7.98
CA PRO A 6 34.89 -10.66 7.28
C PRO A 6 33.57 -10.17 7.88
N SER A 7 33.58 -8.96 8.44
CA SER A 7 32.36 -8.24 8.80
C SER A 7 31.54 -8.01 7.53
N SER A 8 30.42 -8.71 7.40
CA SER A 8 29.41 -8.46 6.38
C SER A 8 28.69 -7.15 6.71
N THR A 9 29.36 -6.02 6.48
CA THR A 9 28.73 -4.71 6.58
C THR A 9 27.73 -4.59 5.43
N VAL A 10 26.45 -4.70 5.76
CA VAL A 10 25.36 -4.36 4.84
C VAL A 10 25.55 -2.88 4.49
N LYS A 11 26.02 -2.60 3.26
CA LYS A 11 26.10 -1.24 2.74
C LYS A 11 24.67 -0.75 2.46
N GLY A 12 24.04 -0.15 3.46
CA GLY A 12 22.75 0.49 3.29
C GLY A 12 22.86 1.65 2.30
N CYS A 13 21.98 1.67 1.29
CA CYS A 13 21.82 2.84 0.44
C CYS A 13 20.94 3.86 1.20
N TRP A 14 21.58 4.81 1.88
CA TRP A 14 20.90 5.82 2.69
C TRP A 14 19.97 6.74 1.89
N HIS A 15 20.10 6.79 0.56
CA HIS A 15 19.36 7.69 -0.30
C HIS A 15 17.90 7.29 -0.53
N SER A 16 17.50 6.04 -0.25
CA SER A 16 16.13 5.55 -0.50
C SER A 16 15.23 5.56 0.74
N LEU A 17 15.60 6.29 1.79
CA LEU A 17 14.82 6.36 3.04
C LEU A 17 13.60 7.29 2.94
N PHE A 18 13.58 8.18 1.96
CA PHE A 18 12.46 9.09 1.72
C PHE A 18 11.58 8.57 0.58
N MET A 19 10.27 8.71 0.75
CA MET A 19 9.29 8.29 -0.25
C MET A 19 8.30 9.41 -0.55
N HIS A 20 7.81 9.44 -1.79
CA HIS A 20 6.62 10.22 -2.15
C HIS A 20 5.38 9.51 -1.61
N HIS A 21 4.79 10.03 -0.54
CA HIS A 21 3.67 9.39 0.16
C HIS A 21 2.28 9.94 -0.24
N GLN A 22 2.25 10.87 -1.20
CA GLN A 22 1.02 11.45 -1.75
C GLN A 22 0.29 10.40 -2.62
N LYS A 23 -1.01 10.24 -2.40
CA LYS A 23 -1.86 9.33 -3.19
C LYS A 23 -2.96 10.17 -3.82
N CYS A 24 -3.06 10.13 -5.15
CA CYS A 24 -4.11 10.82 -5.87
C CYS A 24 -4.50 10.10 -7.16
N VAL A 25 -5.76 10.28 -7.56
CA VAL A 25 -6.27 9.87 -8.87
C VAL A 25 -6.90 11.10 -9.53
N LEU A 26 -6.47 11.41 -10.74
CA LEU A 26 -6.98 12.50 -11.56
C LEU A 26 -7.70 11.90 -12.76
N VAL A 27 -8.97 12.28 -12.96
CA VAL A 27 -9.81 11.72 -14.02
C VAL A 27 -10.57 12.83 -14.71
N ASP A 28 -10.63 12.77 -16.04
CA ASP A 28 -11.56 13.57 -16.81
C ASP A 28 -12.97 13.03 -16.60
N THR A 29 -13.84 13.84 -16.00
CA THR A 29 -15.24 13.50 -15.80
C THR A 29 -16.14 14.37 -16.66
N HIS A 30 -17.34 13.86 -16.92
CA HIS A 30 -18.33 14.57 -17.71
C HIS A 30 -18.76 15.87 -17.02
N ASP A 31 -18.85 16.93 -17.81
CA ASP A 31 -19.45 18.20 -17.43
C ASP A 31 -20.61 18.55 -18.38
N VAL A 32 -21.31 19.66 -18.15
CA VAL A 32 -22.49 20.04 -18.93
C VAL A 32 -22.17 20.12 -20.43
N GLY A 33 -22.98 19.42 -21.24
CA GLY A 33 -22.87 19.41 -22.70
C GLY A 33 -21.80 18.45 -23.20
N ASN A 34 -20.97 18.88 -24.15
CA ASN A 34 -19.84 18.09 -24.65
C ASN A 34 -18.51 18.49 -23.99
N ASN A 35 -18.58 18.99 -22.75
CA ASN A 35 -17.42 19.44 -21.98
C ASN A 35 -16.97 18.36 -20.99
N CYS A 36 -15.72 18.46 -20.56
CA CYS A 36 -15.15 17.66 -19.48
C CYS A 36 -14.58 18.57 -18.39
N LYS A 37 -14.54 18.06 -17.16
CA LYS A 37 -13.87 18.68 -16.02
C LYS A 37 -12.89 17.70 -15.39
N VAL A 38 -11.83 18.22 -14.80
CA VAL A 38 -10.89 17.40 -14.03
C VAL A 38 -11.47 17.14 -12.65
N THR A 39 -11.57 15.87 -12.26
CA THR A 39 -11.93 15.45 -10.90
C THR A 39 -10.71 14.83 -10.23
N ALA A 40 -10.46 15.24 -8.99
CA ALA A 40 -9.35 14.76 -8.19
C ALA A 40 -9.84 14.03 -6.96
N PHE A 41 -9.25 12.87 -6.72
CA PHE A 41 -9.39 12.01 -5.55
C PHE A 41 -8.06 12.10 -4.80
N ILE A 42 -8.04 12.56 -3.55
CA ILE A 42 -6.82 12.75 -2.74
C ILE A 42 -7.09 12.24 -1.33
N GLY A 43 -6.26 11.33 -0.81
CA GLY A 43 -6.49 10.74 0.52
C GLY A 43 -5.38 9.82 1.00
N GLY A 44 -5.68 9.02 2.02
CA GLY A 44 -4.75 8.03 2.62
C GLY A 44 -4.69 6.69 1.89
N ILE A 45 -5.74 6.38 1.11
CA ILE A 45 -5.91 5.09 0.44
C ILE A 45 -5.06 5.01 -0.83
N ASP A 46 -4.17 4.02 -0.86
CA ASP A 46 -3.39 3.65 -2.06
C ASP A 46 -4.14 2.61 -2.89
N LEU A 47 -3.88 2.55 -4.20
CA LEU A 47 -4.41 1.49 -5.08
C LEU A 47 -3.48 0.28 -5.04
N CYS A 48 -3.37 -0.35 -3.87
CA CYS A 48 -2.51 -1.50 -3.60
C CYS A 48 -3.25 -2.57 -2.77
N ASP A 49 -2.61 -3.72 -2.61
CA ASP A 49 -3.12 -4.84 -1.81
C ASP A 49 -3.39 -4.43 -0.35
N GLY A 50 -4.41 -5.04 0.25
CA GLY A 50 -4.79 -4.86 1.64
C GLY A 50 -5.51 -3.55 1.96
N ARG A 51 -5.77 -2.69 0.97
CA ARG A 51 -6.42 -1.38 1.16
C ARG A 51 -7.93 -1.41 0.98
N TYR A 52 -8.45 -2.45 0.34
CA TYR A 52 -9.89 -2.67 0.27
C TYR A 52 -10.38 -3.30 1.56
N ASP A 53 -11.36 -2.66 2.20
CA ASP A 53 -12.01 -3.15 3.42
C ASP A 53 -13.47 -2.69 3.49
N THR A 54 -14.33 -3.55 4.03
CA THR A 54 -15.75 -3.30 4.28
C THR A 54 -16.16 -4.03 5.55
N PRO A 55 -17.18 -3.55 6.30
CA PRO A 55 -17.62 -4.21 7.54
C PRO A 55 -18.05 -5.69 7.41
N ASP A 56 -18.27 -6.18 6.19
CA ASP A 56 -18.71 -7.54 5.89
C ASP A 56 -17.54 -8.39 5.35
N LEU A 57 -17.29 -9.55 5.96
CA LEU A 57 -15.96 -10.20 5.95
C LEU A 57 -15.82 -11.40 5.01
N GLU A 58 -16.89 -11.90 4.41
CA GLU A 58 -16.92 -13.32 4.03
C GLU A 58 -16.53 -13.67 2.59
N THR A 59 -16.35 -12.72 1.65
CA THR A 59 -16.16 -13.12 0.23
C THR A 59 -15.10 -12.37 -0.58
N VAL A 60 -14.83 -11.10 -0.30
CA VAL A 60 -14.03 -10.22 -1.19
C VAL A 60 -12.52 -10.27 -0.98
N PHE A 61 -12.04 -10.90 0.10
CA PHE A 61 -10.63 -10.81 0.52
C PHE A 61 -9.76 -12.03 0.20
N LYS A 62 -10.31 -13.07 -0.45
CA LYS A 62 -9.58 -14.32 -0.69
C LYS A 62 -8.24 -14.11 -1.42
N ASP A 63 -8.25 -13.21 -2.40
CA ASP A 63 -7.07 -12.86 -3.21
C ASP A 63 -6.44 -11.52 -2.78
N ASP A 64 -6.92 -10.94 -1.66
CA ASP A 64 -6.46 -9.67 -1.06
C ASP A 64 -6.26 -9.81 0.47
N PHE A 65 -5.64 -10.93 0.87
CA PHE A 65 -5.26 -11.19 2.25
C PHE A 65 -3.97 -10.43 2.57
N HIS A 66 -4.05 -9.46 3.49
CA HIS A 66 -2.92 -8.65 3.89
C HIS A 66 -2.80 -8.61 5.42
N ASN A 67 -1.68 -9.14 5.94
CA ASN A 67 -1.28 -9.01 7.34
C ASN A 67 0.25 -9.05 7.44
N PRO A 68 0.93 -7.90 7.47
CA PRO A 68 2.39 -7.83 7.55
C PRO A 68 2.92 -8.01 8.97
N THR A 69 2.03 -8.15 9.98
CA THR A 69 2.43 -8.36 11.39
C THR A 69 3.03 -9.75 11.61
N PHE A 70 2.57 -10.74 10.85
CA PHE A 70 3.03 -12.13 10.96
C PHE A 70 3.85 -12.56 9.75
N PRO A 71 4.72 -13.58 9.89
CA PRO A 71 5.43 -14.16 8.76
C PRO A 71 4.47 -14.71 7.70
N ALA A 72 4.85 -14.60 6.44
CA ALA A 72 4.08 -15.14 5.33
C ALA A 72 3.80 -16.65 5.52
N GLY A 73 2.59 -17.09 5.15
CA GLY A 73 2.16 -18.48 5.27
C GLY A 73 1.56 -18.88 6.62
N THR A 74 1.50 -17.95 7.58
CA THR A 74 0.80 -18.16 8.85
C THR A 74 -0.71 -17.99 8.66
N LYS A 75 -1.51 -18.87 9.28
CA LYS A 75 -2.98 -18.81 9.23
C LYS A 75 -3.49 -17.85 10.30
N ASP A 76 -3.45 -16.56 9.98
CA ASP A 76 -3.89 -15.47 10.86
C ASP A 76 -5.08 -14.74 10.25
N PRO A 77 -5.83 -13.93 11.05
CA PRO A 77 -6.83 -13.03 10.49
C PRO A 77 -6.18 -11.98 9.58
N LYS A 78 -6.93 -11.51 8.57
CA LYS A 78 -6.56 -10.31 7.81
C LYS A 78 -6.46 -9.12 8.78
N GLN A 79 -5.52 -8.21 8.55
CA GLN A 79 -5.48 -6.96 9.29
C GLN A 79 -6.48 -5.97 8.66
N PRO A 80 -7.50 -5.50 9.40
CA PRO A 80 -8.43 -4.50 8.88
C PRO A 80 -7.72 -3.20 8.52
N TRP A 81 -8.23 -2.49 7.52
CA TRP A 81 -7.74 -1.21 7.05
C TRP A 81 -8.82 -0.14 7.22
N HIS A 82 -8.68 0.67 8.28
CA HIS A 82 -9.55 1.83 8.51
C HIS A 82 -8.83 3.10 8.06
N ASP A 83 -9.38 3.78 7.05
CA ASP A 83 -8.75 4.93 6.40
C ASP A 83 -9.80 5.93 5.88
N LEU A 84 -9.35 7.10 5.44
CA LEU A 84 -10.18 8.17 4.90
C LEU A 84 -9.65 8.65 3.54
N HIS A 85 -10.58 8.99 2.65
CA HIS A 85 -10.34 9.61 1.34
C HIS A 85 -11.42 10.65 1.05
#